data_AF-A0A940DN34-F1
#
_entry.id   AF-A0A940DN34-F1
#
_cell.length_a   1.000
_cell.length_b   1.000
_cell.length_c   1.000
_cell.angle_alpha   90.00
_cell.angle_beta   90.00
_cell.angle_gamma   90.00
#
_symmetry.space_group_name_H-M   'P 1'
#
loop_
_entity.id
_entity.type
_entity.pdbx_description
1 polymer ?
#
loop_
_entity_poly.entity_id
_entity_poly.type
_entity_poly.pdbx_seq_one_letter_code
_entity_poly.pdbx_strand_id
1 'polypeptide(L)'
;MFDFIPVSDYTMYFNYAILIMVLVAFWQCNIGISLQKNTATLNGVWGVLFTILLILYMGLRPISGVFGDTVNYARGFYEIQRSVQPFEWVWEGEWLFYNLMGWFAKNSDIHTFFLFCAAVYIGCLWLAMHRIFKGYYYIPFLVILGMFTFWSYGVNGIRNGMGASLVILAMTYVNRIPIMLLLCLIATGIHKSCYLMVAAGALAWFVKNSYIYLVGWIACVGASYAVGGRIQSFLANFISIGDDRFSGYLTGEAMTGEIVQM
;
A
#
# COMPACT_ATOMS: atom_id res chain seq x y z
N MET A 1 3.42 12.18 18.37
CA MET A 1 2.64 12.83 17.30
C MET A 1 3.36 14.09 16.87
N PHE A 2 3.33 14.44 15.60
CA PHE A 2 3.78 15.74 15.09
C PHE A 2 2.56 16.65 14.87
N ASP A 3 2.26 17.51 15.83
CA ASP A 3 1.10 18.42 15.81
C ASP A 3 1.48 19.87 15.47
N PHE A 4 2.77 20.17 15.35
CA PHE A 4 3.28 21.48 14.97
C PHE A 4 3.10 21.83 13.49
N ILE A 5 2.64 20.89 12.66
CA ILE A 5 2.33 21.11 11.23
C ILE A 5 0.80 21.15 11.07
N PRO A 6 0.23 22.18 10.42
CA PRO A 6 -1.19 22.20 10.10
C PRO A 6 -1.59 20.98 9.27
N VAL A 7 -2.70 20.32 9.65
CA VAL A 7 -3.12 19.06 9.04
C VAL A 7 -3.32 19.17 7.52
N SER A 8 -3.83 20.31 7.05
CA SER A 8 -4.03 20.60 5.61
C SER A 8 -2.73 20.57 4.81
N ASP A 9 -1.60 20.86 5.45
CA ASP A 9 -0.33 21.11 4.76
C ASP A 9 0.50 19.82 4.63
N TYR A 10 0.12 18.76 5.34
CA TYR A 10 0.87 17.50 5.37
C TYR A 10 1.08 16.90 3.97
N THR A 11 -0.01 16.75 3.22
CA THR A 11 0.05 16.20 1.85
C THR A 11 0.86 17.12 0.93
N MET A 12 0.75 18.44 1.09
CA MET A 12 1.50 19.40 0.28
C MET A 12 3.00 19.34 0.55
N TYR A 13 3.40 19.29 1.82
CA TYR A 13 4.81 19.19 2.19
C TYR A 13 5.45 17.90 1.70
N PHE A 14 4.73 16.78 1.80
CA PHE A 14 5.15 15.53 1.17
C PHE A 14 5.38 15.71 -0.34
N ASN A 15 4.38 16.27 -1.05
CA ASN A 15 4.46 16.46 -2.49
C ASN A 15 5.62 17.39 -2.90
N TYR A 16 5.84 18.49 -2.18
CA TYR A 16 6.97 19.39 -2.44
C TYR A 16 8.32 18.72 -2.18
N ALA A 17 8.45 17.94 -1.10
CA ALA A 17 9.67 17.20 -0.82
C ALA A 17 9.99 16.21 -1.95
N ILE A 18 9.00 15.44 -2.39
CA ILE A 18 9.17 14.50 -3.51
C ILE A 18 9.49 15.23 -4.81
N LEU A 19 8.80 16.35 -5.11
CA LEU A 19 9.08 17.14 -6.30
C LEU A 19 10.53 17.64 -6.33
N ILE A 20 11.03 18.19 -5.21
CA ILE A 20 12.41 18.65 -5.11
C ILE A 20 13.39 17.48 -5.34
N MET A 21 13.14 16.32 -4.71
CA MET A 21 13.99 15.14 -4.91
C MET A 21 13.98 14.64 -6.35
N VAL A 22 12.82 14.68 -7.02
CA VAL A 22 12.67 14.32 -8.44
C VAL A 22 13.43 15.29 -9.34
N LEU A 23 13.34 16.61 -9.08
CA LEU A 23 14.09 17.61 -9.83
C LEU A 23 15.61 17.45 -9.66
N VAL A 24 16.08 17.13 -8.45
CA VAL A 24 17.49 16.81 -8.19
C VAL A 24 17.91 15.55 -8.94
N ALA A 25 17.12 14.48 -8.89
CA ALA A 25 17.42 13.24 -9.61
C ALA A 25 17.43 13.46 -11.14
N PHE A 26 16.48 14.24 -11.66
CA PHE A 26 16.43 14.63 -13.07
C PHE A 26 17.69 15.41 -13.47
N TRP A 27 18.08 16.41 -12.68
CA TRP A 27 19.31 17.16 -12.91
C TRP A 27 20.55 16.25 -12.93
N GLN A 28 20.70 15.37 -11.93
CA GLN A 28 21.81 14.40 -11.85
C GLN A 28 21.87 13.46 -13.06
N CYS A 29 20.71 13.04 -13.59
CA CYS A 29 20.63 12.23 -14.81
C CYS A 29 21.04 13.02 -16.05
N ASN A 30 20.62 14.28 -16.19
CA ASN A 30 20.95 15.12 -17.34
C ASN A 30 22.45 15.43 -17.45
N ILE A 31 23.14 15.62 -16.31
CA ILE A 31 24.59 15.84 -16.29
C ILE A 31 25.40 14.52 -16.27
N GLY A 32 24.74 13.37 -16.32
CA GLY A 32 25.38 12.05 -16.42
C GLY A 32 26.08 11.56 -15.15
N ILE A 33 25.79 12.14 -13.97
CA ILE A 33 26.45 11.74 -12.71
C ILE A 33 25.67 10.71 -11.89
N SER A 34 24.39 10.48 -12.21
CA SER A 34 23.49 9.65 -11.39
C SER A 34 23.94 8.19 -11.21
N LEU A 35 24.64 7.63 -12.19
CA LEU A 35 25.17 6.26 -12.17
C LEU A 35 26.62 6.17 -11.68
N GLN A 36 27.28 7.31 -11.43
CA GLN A 36 28.63 7.31 -10.86
C GLN A 36 28.59 6.74 -9.45
N LYS A 37 29.57 5.89 -9.12
CA LYS A 37 29.60 5.15 -7.84
C LYS A 37 29.48 6.05 -6.62
N ASN A 38 30.18 7.19 -6.60
CA ASN A 38 30.15 8.13 -5.48
C ASN A 38 28.76 8.76 -5.33
N THR A 39 28.16 9.23 -6.43
CA THR A 39 26.81 9.79 -6.45
C THR A 39 25.76 8.75 -6.04
N ALA A 40 25.82 7.54 -6.59
CA ALA A 40 24.91 6.45 -6.25
C ALA A 40 25.01 6.05 -4.77
N THR A 41 26.23 6.05 -4.21
CA THR A 41 26.45 5.77 -2.78
C THR A 41 25.86 6.89 -1.90
N LEU A 42 26.12 8.16 -2.24
CA LEU A 42 25.56 9.30 -1.52
C LEU A 42 24.03 9.31 -1.59
N ASN A 43 23.45 9.13 -2.78
CA ASN A 43 22.02 8.98 -2.98
C ASN A 43 21.46 7.81 -2.18
N GLY A 44 22.20 6.70 -2.08
CA GLY A 44 21.84 5.56 -1.25
C GLY A 44 21.76 5.91 0.24
N VAL A 45 22.70 6.70 0.78
CA VAL A 45 22.67 7.15 2.18
C VAL A 45 21.50 8.12 2.43
N TRP A 46 21.34 9.11 1.56
CA TRP A 46 20.21 10.04 1.62
C TRP A 46 18.87 9.32 1.48
N GLY A 47 18.80 8.28 0.66
CA GLY A 47 17.64 7.41 0.52
C GLY A 47 17.24 6.73 1.83
N VAL A 48 18.21 6.21 2.59
CA VAL A 48 17.93 5.60 3.92
C VAL A 48 17.42 6.65 4.89
N LEU A 49 18.12 7.79 4.99
CA LEU A 49 17.72 8.86 5.89
C LEU A 49 16.30 9.36 5.57
N PHE A 50 16.02 9.62 4.29
CA PHE A 50 14.70 10.04 3.84
C PHE A 50 13.63 8.98 4.13
N THR A 51 13.94 7.70 3.95
CA THR A 51 13.02 6.59 4.28
C THR A 51 12.63 6.63 5.76
N ILE A 52 13.59 6.81 6.66
CA ILE A 52 13.34 6.90 8.10
C ILE A 52 12.48 8.13 8.41
N LEU A 53 12.84 9.30 7.86
CA LEU A 53 12.09 10.53 8.06
C LEU A 53 10.66 10.41 7.54
N LEU A 54 10.45 9.76 6.39
CA LEU A 54 9.14 9.56 5.81
C LEU A 54 8.27 8.60 6.64
N ILE A 55 8.86 7.53 7.18
CA ILE A 55 8.17 6.61 8.11
C ILE A 55 7.72 7.37 9.35
N LEU A 56 8.59 8.18 9.95
CA LEU A 56 8.25 9.00 11.12
C LEU A 56 7.17 10.03 10.77
N TYR A 57 7.34 10.75 9.66
CA TYR A 57 6.40 11.78 9.20
C TYR A 57 5.00 11.23 8.94
N MET A 58 4.92 10.10 8.24
CA MET A 58 3.65 9.45 7.92
C MET A 58 3.04 8.79 9.16
N GLY A 59 3.84 8.08 9.97
CA GLY A 59 3.36 7.32 11.12
C GLY A 59 2.94 8.18 12.31
N LEU A 60 3.63 9.30 12.54
CA LEU A 60 3.38 10.20 13.67
C LEU A 60 2.47 11.38 13.32
N ARG A 61 1.91 11.41 12.09
CA ARG A 61 0.95 12.43 11.66
C ARG A 61 -0.29 12.48 12.59
N PRO A 62 -1.00 13.62 12.65
CA PRO A 62 -2.24 13.74 13.40
C PRO A 62 -3.39 12.92 12.78
N ILE A 63 -4.38 12.58 13.60
CA ILE A 63 -5.58 11.86 13.16
C ILE A 63 -6.58 12.87 12.60
N SER A 64 -6.94 12.73 11.32
CA SER A 64 -7.87 13.64 10.66
C SER A 64 -8.58 13.01 9.47
N GLY A 65 -9.79 13.49 9.18
CA GLY A 65 -10.58 13.09 8.01
C GLY A 65 -9.95 13.47 6.67
N VAL A 66 -9.02 14.44 6.66
CA VAL A 66 -8.20 14.76 5.47
C VAL A 66 -7.41 13.54 4.97
N PHE A 67 -7.13 12.59 5.87
CA PHE A 67 -6.43 11.35 5.58
C PHE A 67 -7.38 10.15 5.33
N GLY A 68 -8.64 10.41 4.99
CA GLY A 68 -9.64 9.39 4.67
C GLY A 68 -9.89 8.42 5.82
N ASP A 69 -9.71 7.12 5.57
CA ASP A 69 -10.00 6.04 6.51
C ASP A 69 -9.12 6.05 7.79
N THR A 70 -8.11 6.92 7.90
CA THR A 70 -7.37 7.15 9.17
C THR A 70 -8.30 7.29 10.37
N VAL A 71 -9.39 8.05 10.24
CA VAL A 71 -10.35 8.27 11.34
C VAL A 71 -11.10 7.00 11.69
N ASN A 72 -11.42 6.17 10.70
CA ASN A 72 -12.10 4.89 10.92
C ASN A 72 -11.18 3.89 11.62
N TYR A 73 -9.89 3.81 11.23
CA TYR A 73 -8.91 2.99 11.96
C TYR A 73 -8.71 3.48 13.40
N ALA A 74 -8.60 4.81 13.60
CA ALA A 74 -8.46 5.38 14.92
C ALA A 74 -9.69 5.10 15.81
N ARG A 75 -10.90 5.23 15.24
CA ARG A 75 -12.15 4.91 15.96
C ARG A 75 -12.15 3.46 16.44
N GLY A 76 -11.91 2.50 15.55
CA GLY A 76 -11.86 1.08 15.91
C GLY A 76 -10.75 0.76 16.92
N PHE A 77 -9.58 1.38 16.78
CA PHE A 77 -8.49 1.24 17.73
C PHE A 77 -8.90 1.71 19.13
N TYR A 78 -9.49 2.89 19.25
CA TYR A 78 -9.90 3.45 20.54
C TYR A 78 -11.08 2.71 21.17
N GLU A 79 -11.98 2.14 20.37
CA GLU A 79 -13.04 1.24 20.86
C GLU A 79 -12.43 0.00 21.54
N ILE A 80 -11.44 -0.64 20.89
CA ILE A 80 -10.72 -1.77 21.49
C ILE A 80 -9.95 -1.32 22.74
N GLN A 81 -9.25 -0.19 22.67
CA GLN A 81 -8.46 0.31 23.79
C GLN A 81 -9.30 0.59 25.04
N ARG A 82 -10.51 1.14 24.89
CA ARG A 82 -11.43 1.44 25.99
C ARG A 82 -12.20 0.23 26.51
N SER A 83 -12.29 -0.84 25.73
CA SER A 83 -12.96 -2.08 26.15
C SER A 83 -12.27 -2.70 27.35
N VAL A 84 -13.03 -3.31 28.27
CA VAL A 84 -12.50 -4.04 29.43
C VAL A 84 -11.95 -5.43 29.03
N GLN A 85 -12.38 -5.95 27.88
CA GLN A 85 -11.99 -7.29 27.42
C GLN A 85 -10.48 -7.34 27.11
N PRO A 86 -9.77 -8.42 27.46
CA PRO A 86 -8.38 -8.61 27.08
C PRO A 86 -8.24 -8.74 25.55
N PHE A 87 -7.00 -8.62 25.06
CA PHE A 87 -6.72 -8.97 23.67
C PHE A 87 -6.90 -10.48 23.46
N GLU A 88 -7.72 -10.86 22.49
CA GLU A 88 -7.89 -12.24 22.06
C GLU A 88 -7.66 -12.35 20.55
N TRP A 89 -6.98 -13.41 20.15
CA TRP A 89 -6.64 -13.63 18.75
C TRP A 89 -7.81 -14.24 17.97
N VAL A 90 -8.21 -13.60 16.87
CA VAL A 90 -9.36 -14.03 16.05
C VAL A 90 -8.93 -14.34 14.60
N TRP A 91 -9.35 -15.49 14.07
CA TRP A 91 -9.03 -15.93 12.70
C TRP A 91 -10.13 -15.59 11.70
N GLU A 92 -10.58 -14.32 11.70
CA GLU A 92 -11.66 -13.85 10.83
C GLU A 92 -11.23 -12.64 9.98
N GLY A 93 -11.80 -12.54 8.78
CA GLY A 93 -11.57 -11.39 7.90
C GLY A 93 -10.10 -11.17 7.57
N GLU A 94 -9.66 -9.92 7.69
CA GLU A 94 -8.25 -9.52 7.57
C GLU A 94 -7.55 -9.73 8.91
N TRP A 95 -7.48 -11.00 9.29
CA TRP A 95 -7.12 -11.45 10.63
C TRP A 95 -5.83 -10.80 11.12
N LEU A 96 -4.78 -10.73 10.30
CA LEU A 96 -3.48 -10.25 10.77
C LEU A 96 -3.53 -8.75 11.08
N PHE A 97 -4.16 -7.94 10.22
CA PHE A 97 -4.24 -6.50 10.44
C PHE A 97 -5.03 -6.16 11.72
N TYR A 98 -6.22 -6.76 11.88
CA TYR A 98 -7.06 -6.47 13.04
C TYR A 98 -6.49 -7.02 14.34
N ASN A 99 -5.83 -8.19 14.33
CA ASN A 99 -5.13 -8.69 15.51
C ASN A 99 -3.95 -7.80 15.90
N LEU A 100 -3.16 -7.31 14.93
CA LEU A 100 -2.09 -6.35 15.21
C LEU A 100 -2.67 -5.06 15.80
N MET A 101 -3.72 -4.50 15.19
CA MET A 101 -4.41 -3.31 15.71
C MET A 101 -4.90 -3.53 17.15
N GLY A 102 -5.53 -4.68 17.43
CA GLY A 102 -6.03 -5.02 18.76
C GLY A 102 -4.92 -5.19 19.79
N TRP A 103 -3.80 -5.81 19.40
CA TRP A 103 -2.64 -5.96 20.28
C TRP A 103 -2.03 -4.58 20.62
N PHE A 104 -1.84 -3.70 19.63
CA PHE A 104 -1.37 -2.34 19.89
C PHE A 104 -2.36 -1.52 20.71
N ALA A 105 -3.67 -1.67 20.49
CA ALA A 105 -4.69 -0.96 21.24
C ALA A 105 -4.68 -1.30 22.74
N LYS A 106 -4.35 -2.54 23.10
CA LYS A 106 -4.25 -2.97 24.50
C LYS A 106 -2.91 -2.67 25.15
N ASN A 107 -1.83 -2.64 24.39
CA ASN A 107 -0.46 -2.59 24.93
C ASN A 107 0.29 -1.29 24.60
N SER A 108 -0.28 -0.41 23.77
CA SER A 108 0.41 0.76 23.21
C SER A 108 -0.62 1.84 22.79
N ASP A 109 -0.22 2.74 21.90
CA ASP A 109 -1.02 3.84 21.38
C ASP A 109 -1.15 3.81 19.85
N ILE A 110 -2.10 4.59 19.35
CA ILE A 110 -2.46 4.65 17.94
C ILE A 110 -1.32 5.14 17.03
N HIS A 111 -0.47 6.05 17.50
CA HIS A 111 0.62 6.59 16.69
C HIS A 111 1.75 5.57 16.57
N THR A 112 1.98 4.76 17.61
CA THR A 112 2.90 3.62 17.51
C THR A 112 2.37 2.57 16.52
N PHE A 113 1.06 2.30 16.53
CA PHE A 113 0.43 1.44 15.52
C PHE A 113 0.57 2.00 14.10
N PHE A 114 0.27 3.28 13.87
CA PHE A 114 0.45 3.90 12.56
C PHE A 114 1.91 3.98 12.12
N LEU A 115 2.85 4.18 13.05
CA LEU A 115 4.27 4.12 12.77
C LEU A 115 4.70 2.71 12.35
N PHE A 116 4.19 1.66 13.01
CA PHE A 116 4.39 0.29 12.60
C PHE A 116 3.86 0.04 11.17
N CYS A 117 2.63 0.47 10.88
CA CYS A 117 2.02 0.35 9.55
C CYS A 117 2.85 1.06 8.47
N ALA A 118 3.29 2.30 8.73
CA ALA A 118 4.15 3.06 7.82
C ALA A 118 5.52 2.39 7.63
N ALA A 119 6.11 1.84 8.70
CA ALA A 119 7.38 1.12 8.63
C ALA A 119 7.28 -0.16 7.79
N VAL A 120 6.20 -0.94 7.93
CA VAL A 120 5.94 -2.09 7.07
C VAL A 120 5.78 -1.64 5.62
N TYR A 121 4.92 -0.64 5.37
CA TYR A 121 4.62 -0.17 4.03
C TYR A 121 5.88 0.32 3.29
N ILE A 122 6.52 1.35 3.85
CA ILE A 122 7.65 2.03 3.20
C ILE A 122 8.90 1.15 3.27
N GLY A 123 9.13 0.47 4.40
CA GLY A 123 10.26 -0.42 4.59
C GLY A 123 10.27 -1.59 3.60
N CYS A 124 9.12 -2.21 3.34
CA CYS A 124 9.03 -3.29 2.34
C CYS A 124 9.33 -2.78 0.92
N LEU A 125 8.83 -1.61 0.54
CA LEU A 125 9.13 -1.00 -0.76
C LEU A 125 10.62 -0.66 -0.89
N TRP A 126 11.21 -0.06 0.16
CA TRP A 126 12.63 0.26 0.21
C TRP A 126 13.50 -1.00 0.08
N LEU A 127 13.21 -2.04 0.86
CA LEU A 127 13.90 -3.33 0.79
C LEU A 127 13.76 -3.98 -0.59
N ALA A 128 12.57 -3.93 -1.20
CA ALA A 128 12.35 -4.48 -2.53
C ALA A 128 13.23 -3.79 -3.56
N MET A 129 13.28 -2.46 -3.55
CA MET A 129 14.14 -1.69 -4.47
C MET A 129 15.61 -1.97 -4.22
N HIS A 130 16.02 -2.06 -2.94
CA HIS A 130 17.40 -2.40 -2.60
C HIS A 130 17.80 -3.79 -3.11
N ARG A 131 16.89 -4.76 -3.06
CA ARG A 131 17.14 -6.12 -3.56
C ARG A 131 17.24 -6.18 -5.09
N ILE A 132 16.40 -5.43 -5.81
CA ILE A 132 16.36 -5.42 -7.27
C ILE A 132 17.54 -4.62 -7.85
N PHE A 133 17.77 -3.40 -7.33
CA PHE A 133 18.67 -2.42 -7.93
C PHE A 133 19.97 -2.20 -7.15
N LYS A 134 20.14 -2.83 -5.98
CA LYS A 134 21.36 -2.77 -5.15
C LYS A 134 21.75 -1.32 -4.83
N GLY A 135 22.99 -0.92 -5.12
CA GLY A 135 23.48 0.44 -4.88
C GLY A 135 22.76 1.55 -5.68
N TYR A 136 21.93 1.20 -6.66
CA TYR A 136 21.19 2.14 -7.51
C TYR A 136 19.71 2.25 -7.13
N TYR A 137 19.31 1.69 -5.98
CA TYR A 137 17.91 1.61 -5.57
C TYR A 137 17.20 2.95 -5.36
N TYR A 138 17.94 4.02 -5.09
CA TYR A 138 17.38 5.31 -4.71
C TYR A 138 16.45 5.90 -5.79
N ILE A 139 16.87 5.88 -7.05
CA ILE A 139 16.08 6.44 -8.16
C ILE A 139 14.76 5.67 -8.36
N PRO A 140 14.74 4.33 -8.53
CA PRO A 140 13.49 3.59 -8.67
C PRO A 140 12.63 3.67 -7.40
N PHE A 141 13.23 3.76 -6.21
CA PHE A 141 12.48 4.01 -4.99
C PHE A 141 11.81 5.39 -5.01
N LEU A 142 12.50 6.44 -5.44
CA LEU A 142 11.92 7.77 -5.61
C LEU A 142 10.76 7.80 -6.61
N VAL A 143 10.83 7.00 -7.68
CA VAL A 143 9.70 6.82 -8.61
C VAL A 143 8.47 6.25 -7.89
N ILE A 144 8.65 5.25 -7.02
CA ILE A 144 7.55 4.69 -6.22
C ILE A 144 6.96 5.75 -5.27
N LEU A 145 7.83 6.50 -4.59
CA LEU A 145 7.40 7.57 -3.68
C LEU A 145 6.63 8.68 -4.42
N GLY A 146 6.96 8.93 -5.70
CA GLY A 146 6.26 9.88 -6.56
C GLY A 146 4.97 9.39 -7.20
N MET A 147 4.55 8.15 -6.96
CA MET A 147 3.27 7.65 -7.48
C MET A 147 2.10 8.36 -6.79
N PHE A 148 1.07 8.75 -7.56
CA PHE A 148 -0.12 9.43 -7.04
C PHE A 148 -0.83 8.66 -5.92
N THR A 149 -0.73 7.33 -5.91
CA THR A 149 -1.36 6.47 -4.90
C THR A 149 -0.51 6.28 -3.64
N PHE A 150 0.78 6.62 -3.66
CA PHE A 150 1.71 6.30 -2.57
C PHE A 150 1.27 6.93 -1.24
N TRP A 151 1.05 8.23 -1.22
CA TRP A 151 0.62 8.93 -0.01
C TRP A 151 -0.73 8.41 0.48
N SER A 152 -1.69 8.25 -0.43
CA SER A 152 -3.03 7.74 -0.12
C SER A 152 -2.98 6.34 0.51
N TYR A 153 -2.09 5.45 0.04
CA TYR A 153 -1.94 4.11 0.63
C TYR A 153 -1.28 4.13 2.00
N GLY A 154 -0.50 5.17 2.31
CA GLY A 154 0.11 5.36 3.62
C GLY A 154 -0.84 5.93 4.68
N VAL A 155 -1.89 6.65 4.27
CA VAL A 155 -2.77 7.38 5.21
C VAL A 155 -4.23 6.96 5.14
N ASN A 156 -4.76 6.71 3.95
CA ASN A 156 -6.14 6.29 3.73
C ASN A 156 -6.22 4.76 3.59
N GLY A 157 -5.61 4.22 2.54
CA GLY A 157 -5.58 2.79 2.24
C GLY A 157 -4.52 2.01 3.02
N ILE A 158 -4.35 2.22 4.32
CA ILE A 158 -3.22 1.68 5.12
C ILE A 158 -3.03 0.17 4.92
N ARG A 159 -4.12 -0.61 5.00
CA ARG A 159 -4.11 -2.06 4.74
C ARG A 159 -3.61 -2.41 3.35
N ASN A 160 -4.06 -1.66 2.33
CA ASN A 160 -3.63 -1.83 0.95
C ASN A 160 -2.15 -1.52 0.79
N GLY A 161 -1.67 -0.40 1.34
CA GLY A 161 -0.25 -0.04 1.34
C GLY A 161 0.61 -1.16 1.94
N MET A 162 0.31 -1.58 3.18
CA MET A 162 1.03 -2.67 3.84
C MET A 162 1.01 -3.96 3.03
N GLY A 163 -0.17 -4.45 2.65
CA GLY A 163 -0.32 -5.70 1.92
C GLY A 163 0.41 -5.69 0.57
N ALA A 164 0.17 -4.67 -0.27
CA ALA A 164 0.78 -4.57 -1.59
C ALA A 164 2.32 -4.47 -1.53
N SER A 165 2.86 -3.70 -0.58
CA SER A 165 4.31 -3.59 -0.39
C SER A 165 4.98 -4.90 0.02
N LEU A 166 4.29 -5.71 0.85
CA LEU A 166 4.75 -7.05 1.21
C LEU A 166 4.73 -8.00 0.01
N VAL A 167 3.70 -7.95 -0.84
CA VAL A 167 3.67 -8.73 -2.08
C VAL A 167 4.81 -8.31 -3.00
N ILE A 168 5.06 -7.01 -3.18
CA ILE A 168 6.18 -6.51 -3.99
C ILE A 168 7.51 -7.05 -3.44
N LEU A 169 7.72 -6.98 -2.13
CA LEU A 169 8.91 -7.55 -1.50
C LEU A 169 9.00 -9.06 -1.70
N ALA A 170 7.88 -9.79 -1.55
CA ALA A 170 7.81 -11.24 -1.74
C ALA A 170 8.30 -11.66 -3.13
N MET A 171 7.90 -10.93 -4.19
CA MET A 171 8.32 -11.24 -5.56
C MET A 171 9.84 -11.12 -5.77
N THR A 172 10.54 -10.32 -4.95
CA THR A 172 12.02 -10.26 -4.97
C THR A 172 12.71 -11.50 -4.37
N TYR A 173 11.93 -12.41 -3.77
CA TYR A 173 12.36 -13.71 -3.23
C TYR A 173 11.92 -14.89 -4.11
N VAL A 174 11.70 -14.67 -5.41
CA VAL A 174 11.39 -15.72 -6.41
C VAL A 174 12.32 -16.95 -6.32
N ASN A 175 13.59 -16.75 -5.98
CA ASN A 175 14.60 -17.83 -5.82
C ASN A 175 14.67 -18.42 -4.39
N ARG A 176 13.85 -17.94 -3.45
CA ARG A 176 13.77 -18.39 -2.06
C ARG A 176 12.29 -18.57 -1.66
N ILE A 177 11.69 -19.59 -2.25
CA ILE A 177 10.25 -19.88 -2.18
C ILE A 177 9.68 -19.81 -0.75
N PRO A 178 10.31 -20.37 0.31
CA PRO A 178 9.74 -20.28 1.66
C PRO A 178 9.55 -18.85 2.16
N ILE A 179 10.50 -17.95 1.86
CA ILE A 179 10.42 -16.54 2.26
C ILE A 179 9.34 -15.83 1.44
N MET A 180 9.28 -16.10 0.14
CA MET A 180 8.24 -15.55 -0.74
C MET A 180 6.84 -15.95 -0.26
N LEU A 181 6.62 -17.24 0.02
CA LEU A 181 5.32 -17.74 0.49
C LEU A 181 4.95 -17.17 1.86
N LEU A 182 5.90 -17.06 2.79
CA LEU A 182 5.68 -16.44 4.09
C LEU A 182 5.24 -14.97 3.94
N LEU A 183 5.92 -14.19 3.10
CA LEU A 183 5.57 -12.79 2.87
C LEU A 183 4.20 -12.66 2.18
N CYS A 184 3.86 -13.54 1.23
CA CYS A 184 2.53 -13.58 0.62
C CYS A 184 1.43 -13.94 1.64
N LEU A 185 1.70 -14.88 2.55
CA LEU A 185 0.77 -15.24 3.63
C LEU A 185 0.52 -14.07 4.58
N ILE A 186 1.59 -13.37 4.98
CA ILE A 186 1.49 -12.16 5.81
C ILE A 186 0.67 -11.08 5.07
N ALA A 187 0.96 -10.85 3.78
CA ALA A 187 0.25 -9.85 2.98
C ALA A 187 -1.25 -10.14 2.87
N THR A 188 -1.62 -11.39 2.59
CA THR A 188 -3.02 -11.83 2.48
C THR A 188 -3.75 -11.82 3.83
N GLY A 189 -3.04 -12.03 4.94
CA GLY A 189 -3.58 -11.81 6.28
C GLY A 189 -3.86 -10.34 6.61
N ILE A 190 -3.11 -9.41 6.00
CA ILE A 190 -3.29 -7.96 6.21
C ILE A 190 -4.43 -7.40 5.36
N HIS A 191 -4.52 -7.80 4.10
CA HIS A 191 -5.50 -7.26 3.18
C HIS A 191 -5.96 -8.27 2.14
N LYS A 192 -7.28 -8.51 2.05
CA LYS A 192 -7.84 -9.55 1.18
C LYS A 192 -7.54 -9.31 -0.31
N SER A 193 -7.46 -8.07 -0.78
CA SER A 193 -7.19 -7.81 -2.21
C SER A 193 -5.82 -8.32 -2.67
N CYS A 194 -4.89 -8.58 -1.73
CA CYS A 194 -3.61 -9.20 -2.04
C CYS A 194 -3.74 -10.62 -2.60
N TYR A 195 -4.86 -11.33 -2.37
CA TYR A 195 -5.12 -12.62 -3.01
C TYR A 195 -5.05 -12.52 -4.54
N LEU A 196 -5.59 -11.43 -5.11
CA LEU A 196 -5.56 -11.21 -6.55
C LEU A 196 -4.12 -11.01 -7.04
N MET A 197 -3.31 -10.25 -6.31
CA MET A 197 -1.90 -10.03 -6.67
C MET A 197 -1.09 -11.32 -6.59
N VAL A 198 -1.30 -12.14 -5.55
CA VAL A 198 -0.65 -13.44 -5.38
C VAL A 198 -1.08 -14.40 -6.50
N ALA A 199 -2.38 -14.46 -6.82
CA ALA A 199 -2.90 -15.28 -7.91
C ALA A 199 -2.33 -14.84 -9.28
N ALA A 200 -2.25 -13.54 -9.53
CA ALA A 200 -1.65 -13.00 -10.75
C ALA A 200 -0.16 -13.35 -10.84
N GLY A 201 0.59 -13.24 -9.74
CA GLY A 201 1.99 -13.65 -9.67
C GLY A 201 2.18 -15.15 -9.92
N ALA A 202 1.30 -16.00 -9.37
CA ALA A 202 1.28 -17.43 -9.63
C ALA A 202 0.99 -17.74 -11.11
N LEU A 203 0.00 -17.06 -11.72
CA LEU A 203 -0.29 -17.22 -13.14
C LEU A 203 0.91 -16.82 -14.02
N ALA A 204 1.55 -15.69 -13.70
CA ALA A 204 2.76 -15.20 -14.35
C ALA A 204 3.94 -16.17 -14.26
N TRP A 205 3.97 -17.03 -13.23
CA TRP A 205 4.96 -18.09 -13.11
C TRP A 205 4.85 -19.13 -14.23
N PHE A 206 3.61 -19.48 -14.62
CA PHE A 206 3.33 -20.53 -15.60
C PHE A 206 3.16 -19.99 -17.02
N VAL A 207 2.43 -18.88 -17.18
CA VAL A 207 2.16 -18.26 -18.48
C VAL A 207 3.13 -17.12 -18.69
N LYS A 208 4.23 -17.38 -19.40
CA LYS A 208 5.31 -16.39 -19.58
C LYS A 208 5.13 -15.46 -20.78
N ASN A 209 4.23 -15.80 -21.70
CA ASN A 209 4.00 -15.01 -22.91
C ASN A 209 3.15 -13.77 -22.58
N SER A 210 3.80 -12.60 -22.56
CA SER A 210 3.17 -11.31 -22.29
C SER A 210 2.03 -10.97 -23.26
N TYR A 211 2.09 -11.46 -24.50
CA TYR A 211 1.06 -11.22 -25.51
C TYR A 211 -0.30 -11.82 -25.14
N ILE A 212 -0.31 -12.96 -24.43
CA ILE A 212 -1.54 -13.60 -23.98
C ILE A 212 -2.28 -12.70 -22.99
N TYR A 213 -1.56 -12.05 -22.07
CA TYR A 213 -2.15 -11.11 -21.12
C TYR A 213 -2.71 -9.86 -21.81
N LEU A 214 -2.01 -9.35 -22.83
CA LEU A 214 -2.48 -8.21 -23.61
C LEU A 214 -3.77 -8.55 -24.38
N VAL A 215 -3.79 -9.70 -25.07
CA VAL A 215 -4.98 -10.18 -25.79
C VAL A 215 -6.13 -10.44 -24.82
N GLY A 216 -5.85 -11.07 -23.67
CA GLY A 216 -6.84 -11.29 -22.61
C GLY A 216 -7.42 -9.98 -22.08
N TRP A 217 -6.59 -8.97 -21.86
CA TRP A 217 -7.04 -7.65 -21.44
C TRP A 217 -7.93 -6.99 -22.50
N ILE A 218 -7.54 -6.99 -23.78
CA ILE A 218 -8.36 -6.46 -24.89
C ILE A 218 -9.70 -7.19 -24.97
N ALA A 219 -9.69 -8.52 -24.82
CA ALA A 219 -10.90 -9.33 -24.80
C ALA A 219 -11.82 -8.95 -23.61
N CYS A 220 -11.27 -8.74 -22.42
CA CYS A 220 -12.02 -8.28 -21.25
C CYS A 220 -12.65 -6.90 -21.47
N VAL A 221 -11.93 -5.95 -22.09
CA VAL A 221 -12.48 -4.63 -22.44
C VAL A 221 -13.66 -4.78 -23.41
N GLY A 222 -13.48 -5.57 -24.47
CA GLY A 222 -14.55 -5.85 -25.43
C GLY A 222 -15.78 -6.52 -24.80
N ALA A 223 -15.57 -7.50 -23.92
CA ALA A 223 -16.63 -8.19 -23.19
C ALA A 223 -17.36 -7.25 -22.22
N SER A 224 -16.64 -6.41 -21.49
CA SER A 224 -17.21 -5.40 -20.59
C SER A 224 -18.08 -4.40 -21.36
N TYR A 225 -17.63 -3.94 -22.52
CA TYR A 225 -18.43 -3.05 -23.37
C TYR A 225 -19.69 -3.73 -23.93
N ALA A 226 -19.57 -4.97 -24.42
CA ALA A 226 -20.66 -5.68 -25.08
C ALA A 226 -21.75 -6.19 -24.12
N VAL A 227 -21.35 -6.70 -22.95
CA VAL A 227 -22.24 -7.40 -22.01
C VAL A 227 -21.96 -7.07 -20.54
N GLY A 228 -21.31 -5.93 -20.25
CA GLY A 228 -20.90 -5.53 -18.89
C GLY A 228 -22.02 -5.59 -17.87
N GLY A 229 -23.22 -5.10 -18.20
CA GLY A 229 -24.37 -5.16 -17.29
C GLY A 229 -24.77 -6.60 -16.91
N ARG A 230 -24.71 -7.54 -17.86
CA ARG A 230 -25.00 -8.96 -17.57
C ARG A 230 -23.89 -9.61 -16.74
N ILE A 231 -22.63 -9.28 -17.04
CA ILE A 231 -21.48 -9.74 -16.25
C ILE A 231 -21.60 -9.23 -14.82
N GLN A 232 -21.92 -7.95 -14.62
CA GLN A 232 -22.11 -7.34 -13.31
C GLN A 232 -23.23 -8.03 -12.52
N SER A 233 -24.39 -8.27 -13.13
CA SER A 233 -25.49 -9.02 -12.47
C SER A 233 -25.12 -10.46 -12.16
N PHE A 234 -24.38 -11.15 -13.05
CA PHE A 234 -23.90 -12.50 -12.80
C PHE A 234 -22.91 -12.54 -11.64
N LEU A 235 -21.92 -11.64 -11.64
CA LEU A 235 -20.89 -11.56 -10.61
C LEU A 235 -21.48 -11.15 -9.26
N ALA A 236 -22.43 -10.21 -9.23
CA ALA A 236 -23.12 -9.84 -7.99
C ALA A 236 -23.84 -11.04 -7.35
N ASN A 237 -24.46 -11.91 -8.15
CA ASN A 237 -25.13 -13.12 -7.66
C ASN A 237 -24.17 -14.27 -7.33
N PHE A 238 -23.05 -14.40 -8.04
CA PHE A 238 -22.07 -15.47 -7.86
C PHE A 238 -21.08 -15.18 -6.73
N ILE A 239 -20.72 -13.91 -6.53
CA ILE A 239 -19.69 -13.45 -5.57
C ILE A 239 -20.32 -12.92 -4.26
N SER A 240 -21.66 -12.80 -4.16
CA SER A 240 -22.33 -12.49 -2.87
C SER A 240 -22.12 -13.54 -1.77
N ILE A 241 -21.44 -14.65 -2.08
CA ILE A 241 -20.90 -15.60 -1.10
C ILE A 241 -19.65 -14.98 -0.44
N GLY A 242 -19.83 -13.92 0.35
CA GLY A 242 -18.87 -13.51 1.39
C GLY A 242 -18.19 -12.13 1.32
N ASP A 243 -18.55 -11.23 0.39
CA ASP A 243 -18.00 -9.86 0.36
C ASP A 243 -19.03 -8.79 -0.07
N ASP A 244 -19.80 -8.29 0.91
CA ASP A 244 -20.83 -7.26 0.71
C ASP A 244 -20.28 -5.96 0.10
N ARG A 245 -19.01 -5.66 0.35
CA ARG A 245 -18.35 -4.45 -0.18
C ARG A 245 -18.10 -4.56 -1.68
N PHE A 246 -17.69 -5.73 -2.15
CA PHE A 246 -17.51 -5.97 -3.59
C PHE A 246 -18.84 -5.89 -4.35
N SER A 247 -19.91 -6.44 -3.77
CA SER A 247 -21.27 -6.30 -4.31
C SER A 247 -21.68 -4.83 -4.44
N GLY A 248 -21.45 -4.01 -3.41
CA GLY A 248 -21.75 -2.56 -3.43
C GLY A 248 -20.98 -1.75 -4.48
N TYR A 249 -19.74 -2.13 -4.81
CA TYR A 249 -18.99 -1.51 -5.92
C TYR A 249 -19.57 -1.89 -7.28
N LEU A 250 -20.04 -3.14 -7.42
CA LEU A 250 -20.69 -3.59 -8.65
C LEU A 250 -22.05 -2.93 -8.83
N THR A 251 -22.89 -2.83 -7.81
CA THR A 251 -24.25 -2.26 -7.92
C THR A 251 -24.29 -0.73 -7.98
N GLY A 252 -23.18 -0.06 -7.65
CA GLY A 252 -23.08 1.40 -7.67
C GLY A 252 -23.58 2.10 -6.40
N GLU A 253 -24.08 1.36 -5.40
CA GLU A 253 -24.46 1.92 -4.08
C GLU A 253 -23.26 2.58 -3.36
N ALA A 254 -22.04 2.09 -3.60
CA ALA A 254 -20.83 2.71 -3.07
C ALA A 254 -20.43 4.01 -3.80
N MET A 255 -20.93 4.27 -5.02
CA MET A 255 -20.63 5.48 -5.79
C MET A 255 -21.56 6.66 -5.45
N THR A 256 -22.72 6.40 -4.86
CA THR A 256 -23.68 7.45 -4.46
C THR A 256 -23.27 8.23 -3.20
N GLY A 257 -22.24 7.79 -2.46
CA GLY A 257 -21.70 8.48 -1.27
C GLY A 257 -20.59 9.51 -1.55
N GLU A 258 -20.07 9.58 -2.77
CA GLU A 258 -18.98 10.50 -3.17
C GLU A 258 -19.46 11.75 -3.93
N ILE A 259 -20.78 11.93 -4.10
CA ILE A 259 -21.34 13.24 -4.47
C ILE A 259 -21.53 14.04 -3.17
N VAL A 260 -20.43 14.36 -2.50
CA VAL A 260 -20.42 15.52 -1.60
C VAL A 260 -20.58 16.72 -2.52
N GLN A 261 -21.70 17.40 -2.32
CA GLN A 261 -22.09 18.65 -2.95
C GLN A 261 -20.89 19.59 -3.10
N MET A 262 -20.68 20.08 -4.32
CA MET A 262 -19.98 21.36 -4.52
C MET A 262 -20.74 22.47 -3.79
#